data_AF-A0A929NLY1-F1
#
_entry.id   AF-A0A929NLY1-F1
#
_cell.length_a   1.000
_cell.length_b   1.000
_cell.length_c   1.000
_cell.angle_alpha   90.00
_cell.angle_beta   90.00
_cell.angle_gamma   90.00
#
_symmetry.space_group_name_H-M   'P 1'
#
loop_
_entity.id
_entity.type
_entity.pdbx_description
1 polymer ?
#
loop_
_entity_poly.entity_id
_entity_poly.type
_entity_poly.pdbx_seq_one_letter_code
_entity_poly.pdbx_strand_id
1 'polypeptide(L)'
;MNDRENHNRVVGEFISLANKFKEEGLDPQLISAGLMAASGIYVTFATAGNQGVLKDSGIDKAIEMYTNNLKFIQEQKRKELEATAAGNDPADLA
;
A
#
# COMPACT_ATOMS: atom_id res chain seq x y z
N MET A 1 4.29 14.90 -14.57
CA MET A 1 4.21 14.21 -13.27
C MET A 1 5.49 13.42 -13.07
N ASN A 2 6.13 13.56 -11.91
CA ASN A 2 7.26 12.71 -11.53
C ASN A 2 6.79 11.35 -10.99
N ASP A 3 7.71 10.40 -10.83
CA ASP A 3 7.39 9.03 -10.40
C ASP A 3 6.70 9.00 -9.03
N ARG A 4 7.03 9.93 -8.12
CA ARG A 4 6.40 10.04 -6.80
C ARG A 4 4.95 10.50 -6.90
N GLU A 5 4.65 11.49 -7.73
CA GLU A 5 3.29 11.96 -7.98
C GLU A 5 2.43 10.87 -8.63
N ASN A 6 2.99 10.16 -9.61
CA ASN A 6 2.32 9.03 -10.25
C ASN A 6 2.04 7.91 -9.25
N HIS A 7 3.02 7.58 -8.40
CA HIS A 7 2.87 6.61 -7.34
C HIS A 7 1.75 7.00 -6.36
N ASN A 8 1.76 8.24 -5.87
CA ASN A 8 0.73 8.73 -4.94
C ASN A 8 -0.67 8.72 -5.57
N ARG A 9 -0.78 9.08 -6.85
CA ARG A 9 -2.04 8.99 -7.60
C ARG A 9 -2.55 7.55 -7.63
N VAL A 10 -1.71 6.60 -8.01
CA VAL A 10 -2.08 5.17 -8.11
C VAL A 10 -2.49 4.60 -6.75
N VAL A 11 -1.75 4.92 -5.68
CA VAL A 11 -2.12 4.52 -4.31
C VAL A 11 -3.48 5.10 -3.93
N GLY A 12 -3.72 6.38 -4.22
CA GLY A 12 -5.01 7.04 -3.96
C GLY A 12 -6.19 6.37 -4.65
N GLU A 13 -6.02 5.92 -5.90
CA GLU A 13 -7.06 5.18 -6.64
C GLU A 13 -7.39 3.83 -5.98
N PHE A 14 -6.37 3.08 -5.53
CA PHE A 14 -6.59 1.81 -4.82
C PHE A 14 -7.34 2.01 -3.50
N ILE A 15 -6.98 3.04 -2.72
CA ILE A 15 -7.68 3.37 -1.48
C ILE A 15 -9.11 3.83 -1.75
N SER A 16 -9.33 4.62 -2.80
CA SER A 16 -10.67 5.06 -3.19
C SER A 16 -11.57 3.89 -3.54
N LEU A 17 -11.06 2.89 -4.27
CA LEU A 17 -11.79 1.67 -4.56
C LEU A 17 -12.09 0.86 -3.28
N ALA A 18 -11.12 0.71 -2.39
CA ALA A 18 -11.31 0.02 -1.11
C ALA A 18 -12.38 0.70 -0.23
N ASN A 19 -12.41 2.04 -0.23
CA ASN A 19 -13.43 2.81 0.49
C ASN A 19 -14.83 2.61 -0.10
N LYS A 20 -14.97 2.49 -1.43
CA LYS A 20 -16.27 2.16 -2.05
C LYS A 20 -16.81 0.81 -1.55
N PHE A 21 -15.97 -0.21 -1.50
CA PHE A 21 -16.37 -1.53 -0.96
C PHE A 21 -16.80 -1.44 0.52
N LYS A 22 -16.15 -0.59 1.30
CA LYS A 22 -16.55 -0.34 2.69
C LYS A 22 -17.90 0.38 2.76
N GLU A 23 -18.14 1.37 1.90
CA GLU A 23 -19.42 2.09 1.79
C GLU A 23 -20.57 1.16 1.37
N GLU A 24 -20.27 0.14 0.56
CA GLU A 24 -21.19 -0.95 0.20
C GLU A 24 -21.48 -1.93 1.35
N GLY A 25 -20.83 -1.75 2.51
CA GLY A 25 -21.07 -2.54 3.72
C GLY A 25 -20.17 -3.78 3.85
N LEU A 26 -19.14 -3.92 3.01
CA LEU A 26 -18.19 -5.02 3.16
C LEU A 26 -17.27 -4.80 4.37
N ASP A 27 -16.93 -5.91 5.00
CA ASP A 27 -16.06 -5.96 6.17
C ASP A 27 -14.64 -5.45 5.82
N PRO A 28 -14.04 -4.52 6.59
CA PRO A 28 -12.71 -4.01 6.31
C PRO A 28 -11.60 -5.08 6.28
N GLN A 29 -11.70 -6.14 7.08
CA GLN A 29 -10.77 -7.26 7.04
C GLN A 29 -10.91 -8.04 5.72
N LEU A 30 -12.15 -8.22 5.22
CA LEU A 30 -12.39 -8.80 3.90
C LEU A 30 -11.76 -7.95 2.79
N ILE A 31 -11.96 -6.63 2.82
CA ILE A 31 -11.38 -5.71 1.84
C ILE A 31 -9.85 -5.76 1.88
N SER A 32 -9.26 -5.79 3.08
CA SER A 32 -7.81 -5.90 3.27
C SER A 32 -7.26 -7.21 2.70
N ALA A 33 -7.92 -8.34 2.97
CA ALA A 33 -7.56 -9.63 2.40
C ALA A 33 -7.65 -9.63 0.86
N GLY A 34 -8.69 -9.00 0.30
CA GLY A 34 -8.86 -8.82 -1.14
C GLY A 34 -7.75 -8.00 -1.78
N LEU A 35 -7.35 -6.88 -1.18
CA LEU A 35 -6.23 -6.06 -1.65
C LEU A 35 -4.91 -6.84 -1.63
N MET A 36 -4.65 -7.61 -0.57
CA MET A 36 -3.47 -8.45 -0.47
C MET A 36 -3.42 -9.50 -1.61
N ALA A 37 -4.55 -10.19 -1.85
CA ALA A 37 -4.65 -11.16 -2.93
C ALA A 37 -4.45 -10.51 -4.32
N ALA A 38 -5.11 -9.37 -4.57
CA ALA A 38 -4.96 -8.62 -5.81
C ALA A 38 -3.50 -8.16 -6.04
N SER A 39 -2.83 -7.69 -4.99
CA SER A 39 -1.41 -7.33 -5.03
C SER A 39 -0.53 -8.53 -5.39
N GLY A 40 -0.77 -9.70 -4.76
CA GLY A 40 -0.08 -10.95 -5.07
C GLY A 40 -0.23 -11.41 -6.53
N ILE A 41 -1.44 -11.30 -7.07
CA ILE A 41 -1.71 -11.60 -8.49
C ILE A 41 -0.94 -10.63 -9.39
N TYR A 42 -0.99 -9.33 -9.09
CA TYR A 42 -0.34 -8.32 -9.92
C TYR A 42 1.19 -8.40 -9.88
N VAL A 43 1.80 -8.64 -8.72
CA VAL A 43 3.27 -8.81 -8.64
C VAL A 43 3.74 -10.07 -9.37
N THR A 44 2.93 -11.13 -9.34
CA THR A 44 3.19 -12.35 -10.11
C THR A 44 3.15 -12.05 -11.61
N PHE A 45 2.10 -11.36 -12.08
CA PHE A 45 2.00 -10.91 -13.46
C PHE A 45 3.19 -10.01 -13.86
N ALA A 46 3.51 -8.99 -13.07
CA ALA A 46 4.57 -8.03 -13.38
C ALA A 46 5.96 -8.68 -13.46
N THR A 47 6.17 -9.78 -12.73
CA THR A 47 7.48 -10.45 -12.65
C THR A 47 7.58 -11.64 -13.60
N ALA A 48 6.52 -12.41 -13.75
CA ALA A 48 6.52 -13.71 -14.43
C ALA A 48 5.55 -13.78 -15.63
N GLY A 49 4.72 -12.75 -15.87
CA GLY A 49 3.72 -12.72 -16.94
C GLY A 49 2.44 -13.50 -16.63
N ASN A 50 1.49 -13.52 -17.59
CA ASN A 50 0.13 -14.03 -17.40
C ASN A 50 0.01 -15.53 -17.03
N GLN A 51 1.01 -16.34 -17.38
CA GLN A 51 1.03 -17.79 -17.10
C GLN A 51 2.18 -18.18 -16.17
N GLY A 52 2.93 -17.19 -15.67
CA GLY A 52 4.09 -17.43 -14.84
C GLY A 52 3.73 -17.60 -13.37
N VAL A 53 4.58 -18.31 -12.65
CA VAL A 53 4.58 -18.38 -11.19
C VAL A 53 5.87 -17.77 -10.67
N LEU A 54 5.82 -17.15 -9.50
CA LEU A 54 7.04 -16.74 -8.82
C LEU A 54 7.77 -18.00 -8.34
N LYS A 55 9.09 -18.02 -8.55
CA LYS A 55 9.98 -18.94 -7.82
C LYS A 55 10.04 -18.50 -6.36
N ASP A 56 10.49 -19.38 -5.46
CA ASP A 56 10.64 -19.07 -4.02
C ASP A 56 11.40 -17.76 -3.78
N SER A 57 12.51 -17.53 -4.48
CA SER A 57 13.27 -16.29 -4.38
C SER A 57 12.53 -15.03 -4.88
N GLY A 58 11.53 -15.19 -5.74
CA GLY A 58 10.63 -14.11 -6.16
C GLY A 58 9.57 -13.82 -5.10
N ILE A 59 9.07 -14.86 -4.44
CA ILE A 59 8.15 -14.73 -3.29
C ILE A 59 8.85 -13.99 -2.15
N ASP A 60 10.07 -14.39 -1.81
CA ASP A 60 10.86 -13.76 -0.74
C ASP A 60 11.08 -12.26 -1.01
N LYS A 61 11.43 -11.90 -2.24
CA LYS A 61 11.58 -10.49 -2.65
C LYS A 61 10.27 -9.72 -2.53
N ALA A 62 9.13 -10.30 -2.92
CA ALA A 62 7.84 -9.65 -2.80
C ALA A 62 7.48 -9.39 -1.32
N ILE A 63 7.74 -10.35 -0.45
CA ILE A 63 7.54 -10.23 1.00
C ILE A 63 8.45 -9.16 1.59
N GLU A 64 9.73 -9.13 1.20
CA GLU A 64 10.69 -8.13 1.66
C GLU A 64 10.27 -6.72 1.26
N MET A 65 9.89 -6.51 -0.01
CA MET A 65 9.40 -5.23 -0.51
C MET A 65 8.15 -4.77 0.26
N TYR A 66 7.19 -5.67 0.48
CA TYR A 66 5.99 -5.35 1.26
C TYR A 66 6.34 -4.97 2.70
N THR A 67 7.23 -5.72 3.34
CA THR A 67 7.70 -5.49 4.71
C THR A 67 8.35 -4.10 4.84
N ASN A 68 9.23 -3.76 3.91
CA ASN A 68 9.93 -2.48 3.91
C ASN A 68 8.96 -1.30 3.69
N ASN A 69 8.02 -1.44 2.76
CA ASN A 69 6.98 -0.43 2.52
C ASN A 69 6.08 -0.24 3.75
N LEU A 70 5.64 -1.33 4.38
CA LEU A 70 4.80 -1.24 5.59
C LEU A 70 5.56 -0.56 6.74
N LYS A 71 6.82 -0.94 6.98
CA LYS A 71 7.67 -0.28 7.97
C LYS A 71 7.81 1.22 7.70
N PHE A 72 8.06 1.60 6.46
CA PHE A 72 8.14 3.02 6.07
C PHE A 72 6.82 3.76 6.35
N ILE A 73 5.67 3.19 5.99
CA ILE A 73 4.36 3.80 6.25
C ILE A 73 4.12 3.99 7.76
N GLN A 74 4.42 2.97 8.57
CA GLN A 74 4.26 3.06 10.03
C GLN A 74 5.20 4.10 10.65
N GLU A 75 6.41 4.22 10.12
CA GLU A 75 7.36 5.26 10.52
C GLU A 75 6.83 6.66 10.25
N GLN A 76 6.29 6.92 9.04
CA GLN A 76 5.71 8.22 8.72
C GLN A 76 4.49 8.53 9.59
N LYS A 77 3.59 7.56 9.78
CA LYS A 77 2.42 7.74 10.66
C LYS A 77 2.81 8.08 12.09
N ARG A 78 3.88 7.48 12.63
CA ARG A 78 4.38 7.83 13.96
C ARG A 78 4.87 9.27 14.02
N LYS A 79 5.66 9.70 13.02
CA LYS A 79 6.14 11.08 12.93
C LYS A 79 5.01 12.10 12.85
N GLU A 80 3.97 11.82 12.06
CA GLU A 80 2.76 12.65 11.96
C GLU A 80 2.04 12.76 13.30
N LEU A 81 1.90 11.65 14.04
CA LEU A 81 1.29 11.63 15.37
C LEU A 81 2.12 12.41 16.40
N GLU A 82 3.45 12.25 16.38
CA GLU A 82 4.37 12.98 17.27
C GLU A 82 4.34 14.49 17.00
N ALA A 83 4.33 14.91 15.73
CA ALA A 83 4.19 16.32 15.35
C ALA A 83 2.86 16.91 15.84
N THR A 84 1.76 16.20 15.62
CA THR A 84 0.43 16.62 16.07
C THR A 84 0.36 16.70 17.60
N ALA A 85 0.99 15.75 18.31
CA ALA A 85 1.04 15.74 19.77
C ALA A 85 1.93 16.84 20.37
N ALA A 86 2.95 17.29 19.64
CA ALA A 86 3.81 18.41 20.01
C ALA A 86 3.17 19.79 19.77
N GLY A 87 1.95 19.84 19.21
CA GLY A 87 1.27 21.09 18.87
C GLY A 87 1.79 21.74 17.58
N ASN A 88 2.57 21.02 16.79
CA ASN A 88 2.97 21.46 15.46
C ASN A 88 1.90 21.00 14.47
N ASP A 89 1.26 21.95 13.79
CA ASP A 89 0.29 21.63 12.75
C ASP A 89 1.03 20.87 11.63
N PRO A 90 0.55 19.69 11.16
CA PRO A 90 1.22 18.95 10.09
C PRO A 90 1.41 19.75 8.79
N ALA A 91 0.71 20.88 8.61
CA ALA A 91 0.95 21.84 7.53
C ALA A 91 2.25 22.67 7.68
N ASP A 92 2.81 22.79 8.89
CA ASP A 92 4.04 23.56 9.17
C ASP A 92 5.34 22.77 8.91
N LEU A 93 5.23 21.49 8.54
CA LEU A 93 6.35 20.57 8.29
C LEU A 93 6.54 20.20 6.81
N ALA A 94 5.71 20.74 5.92
CA ALA A 94 5.75 20.54 4.46
C ALA A 94 6.43 21.71 3.75
#